data_AF-A0A7C5WLY4-F1
#
_entry.id   AF-A0A7C5WLY4-F1
#
_cell.length_a   1.000
_cell.length_b   1.000
_cell.length_c   1.000
_cell.angle_alpha   90.00
_cell.angle_beta   90.00
_cell.angle_gamma   90.00
#
_symmetry.space_group_name_H-M   'P 1'
#
loop_
_entity.id
_entity.type
_entity.pdbx_description
1 polymer ?
#
loop_
_entity_poly.entity_id
_entity_poly.type
_entity_poly.pdbx_seq_one_letter_code
_entity_poly.pdbx_strand_id
1 'polypeptide(L)'
;MSCFRDFRPLCELEKAAGIGPVSRVLRRWVTALPVCDEPTTPDWTSFACALIRFSVLREVGVLDPGFFLYFDDPDYCLRARKAGWTVRNEPAARVVHLRGRSNPAKELARQKKRRPWYHYASRARYYAKHRGRLGLLAANVCWTVGHGLALLRRVLGGKPPPACEREARDIWTNFWNPMAPPDRGQDG
;
A
#
# COMPACT_ATOMS: atom_id res chain seq x y z
N MET A 1 11.05 9.60 -9.06
CA MET A 1 10.01 8.54 -9.03
C MET A 1 9.33 8.50 -7.66
N SER A 2 8.14 7.91 -7.53
CA SER A 2 7.53 7.72 -6.20
C SER A 2 8.17 6.52 -5.51
N CYS A 3 8.92 6.79 -4.45
CA CYS A 3 9.63 5.79 -3.66
C CYS A 3 8.91 5.56 -2.33
N PHE A 4 8.98 4.34 -1.80
CA PHE A 4 8.15 3.98 -0.67
C PHE A 4 8.86 3.10 0.37
N ARG A 5 8.37 3.17 1.61
CA ARG A 5 8.67 2.23 2.70
C ARG A 5 7.73 1.03 2.66
N ASP A 6 8.17 -0.08 3.23
CA ASP A 6 7.39 -1.32 3.33
C ASP A 6 6.11 -1.10 4.15
N PHE A 7 5.06 -1.84 3.83
CA PHE A 7 3.82 -1.81 4.59
C PHE A 7 4.00 -2.52 5.93
N ARG A 8 3.67 -1.81 7.01
CA ARG A 8 3.68 -2.34 8.37
C ARG A 8 2.34 -2.08 9.03
N PRO A 9 1.90 -2.91 10.00
CA PRO A 9 0.62 -2.69 10.69
C PRO A 9 0.45 -1.27 11.22
N LEU A 10 1.50 -0.70 11.81
CA LEU A 10 1.50 0.68 12.32
C LEU A 10 1.28 1.75 11.24
N CYS A 11 1.64 1.48 9.98
CA CYS A 11 1.34 2.40 8.88
C CYS A 11 -0.18 2.55 8.67
N GLU A 12 -0.97 1.52 9.00
CA GLU A 12 -2.42 1.55 8.85
C GLU A 12 -3.08 2.39 9.94
N LEU A 13 -2.52 2.38 11.16
CA LEU A 13 -2.94 3.28 12.23
C LEU A 13 -2.70 4.74 11.82
N GLU A 14 -1.51 5.05 11.32
CA GLU A 14 -1.15 6.40 10.88
C GLU A 14 -2.09 6.90 9.76
N LYS A 15 -2.28 6.08 8.72
CA LYS A 15 -3.20 6.37 7.61
C LYS A 15 -4.63 6.63 8.08
N ALA A 16 -5.15 5.81 8.99
CA ALA A 16 -6.54 5.90 9.44
C ALA A 16 -6.76 7.04 10.44
N ALA A 17 -5.78 7.31 11.32
CA ALA A 17 -5.90 8.34 12.34
C ALA A 17 -5.72 9.76 11.80
N GLY A 18 -4.79 9.96 10.85
CA GLY A 18 -4.52 11.28 10.25
C GLY A 18 -4.15 12.38 11.26
N ILE A 19 -3.58 11.98 12.41
CA ILE A 19 -3.25 12.91 13.49
C ILE A 19 -1.91 13.58 13.18
N GLY A 20 -1.88 14.91 13.02
CA GLY A 20 -0.65 15.68 12.77
C GLY A 20 0.52 15.36 13.72
N PRO A 21 0.31 15.31 15.05
CA PRO A 21 1.31 14.83 16.00
C PRO A 21 1.78 13.37 15.79
N VAL A 22 0.87 12.45 15.46
CA VAL A 22 1.21 11.05 15.15
C VAL A 22 1.97 10.96 13.84
N SER A 23 1.66 11.76 12.82
CA SER A 23 2.44 11.83 11.58
C SER A 23 3.85 12.39 11.80
N ARG A 24 4.04 13.26 12.81
CA ARG A 24 5.35 13.79 13.21
C ARG A 24 6.18 12.75 13.97
N VAL A 25 5.57 11.97 14.86
CA VAL A 25 6.22 10.87 15.62
C VAL A 25 6.44 9.63 14.74
N LEU A 26 5.47 9.30 13.87
CA LEU A 26 5.50 8.19 12.93
C LEU A 26 6.04 8.58 11.56
N ARG A 27 6.74 9.71 11.43
CA ARG A 27 7.33 10.15 10.15
C ARG A 27 8.26 9.10 9.52
N ARG A 28 8.84 8.22 10.35
CA ARG A 28 9.63 7.03 9.95
C ARG A 28 8.81 5.88 9.35
N TRP A 29 7.50 5.89 9.49
CA TRP A 29 6.56 4.84 9.06
C TRP A 29 5.62 5.31 7.95
N VAL A 30 5.71 6.59 7.54
CA VAL A 30 5.04 7.08 6.34
C VAL A 30 5.55 6.29 5.13
N THR A 31 4.61 5.71 4.40
CA THR A 31 4.90 4.85 3.24
C THR A 31 5.49 5.63 2.09
N ALA A 32 5.04 6.84 1.78
CA ALA A 32 5.62 7.66 0.70
C ALA A 32 6.87 8.40 1.17
N LEU A 33 7.97 8.23 0.46
CA LEU A 33 9.18 9.02 0.64
C LEU A 33 9.07 10.31 -0.20
N PRO A 34 9.62 11.43 0.30
CA PRO A 34 9.70 12.65 -0.49
C PRO A 34 10.55 12.40 -1.75
N VAL A 35 10.27 13.16 -2.81
CA VAL A 35 11.11 13.14 -4.01
C VAL A 35 12.46 13.74 -3.64
N CYS A 36 13.52 12.99 -3.89
CA CYS A 36 14.90 13.43 -3.71
C CYS A 36 15.60 13.44 -5.06
N ASP A 37 16.46 14.43 -5.28
CA ASP A 37 17.34 14.50 -6.45
C ASP A 37 18.63 13.67 -6.28
N GLU A 38 18.84 13.10 -5.09
CA GLU A 38 19.94 12.18 -4.80
C GLU A 38 19.51 10.70 -4.92
N PRO A 39 20.40 9.80 -5.37
CA PRO A 39 20.15 8.37 -5.36
C PRO A 39 19.74 7.85 -3.97
N THR A 40 18.66 7.06 -3.92
CA THR A 40 18.15 6.50 -2.66
C THR A 40 17.88 5.01 -2.78
N THR A 41 17.81 4.33 -1.64
CA THR A 41 17.53 2.90 -1.52
C THR A 41 16.21 2.64 -0.80
N PRO A 42 15.05 2.90 -1.45
CA PRO A 42 13.75 2.69 -0.81
C PRO A 42 13.44 1.21 -0.59
N ASP A 43 12.41 0.92 0.21
CA ASP A 43 11.96 -0.46 0.40
C ASP A 43 11.29 -1.02 -0.87
N TRP A 44 10.59 -0.15 -1.62
CA TRP A 44 10.00 -0.47 -2.91
C TRP A 44 9.75 0.80 -3.76
N THR A 45 9.53 0.59 -5.06
CA THR A 45 9.14 1.63 -6.03
C THR A 45 7.99 1.11 -6.88
N SER A 46 7.15 2.01 -7.41
CA SER A 46 6.12 1.58 -8.37
C SER A 46 6.77 1.15 -9.68
N PHE A 47 6.24 0.09 -10.30
CA PHE A 47 6.68 -0.43 -11.59
C PHE A 47 6.12 0.37 -12.77
N ALA A 48 5.47 1.51 -12.53
CA ALA A 48 5.15 2.49 -13.56
C ALA A 48 6.39 2.94 -14.35
N CYS A 49 7.58 2.88 -13.74
CA CYS A 49 8.86 2.98 -14.42
C CYS A 49 9.93 2.31 -13.56
N ALA A 50 10.22 1.04 -13.87
CA ALA A 50 11.26 0.26 -13.20
C ALA A 50 12.09 -0.51 -14.23
N LEU A 51 13.38 -0.68 -13.94
CA LEU A 51 14.27 -1.57 -14.66
C LEU A 51 14.72 -2.68 -13.70
N ILE A 52 14.54 -3.93 -14.12
CA ILE A 52 14.89 -5.11 -13.31
C ILE A 52 16.00 -5.88 -14.05
N ARG A 53 17.09 -6.18 -13.34
CA ARG A 53 18.18 -6.98 -13.90
C ARG A 53 17.66 -8.38 -14.22
N PHE A 54 18.10 -8.95 -15.35
CA PHE A 54 17.69 -10.31 -15.73
C PHE A 54 18.09 -11.37 -14.69
N SER A 55 19.24 -11.20 -14.02
CA SER A 55 19.66 -12.07 -12.92
C SER A 55 18.67 -12.04 -11.74
N VAL A 56 18.10 -10.87 -11.41
CA VAL A 56 17.06 -10.73 -10.38
C VAL A 56 15.82 -11.52 -10.80
N LEU A 57 15.37 -11.39 -12.05
CA LEU A 57 14.22 -12.13 -12.56
C LEU A 57 14.42 -13.65 -12.51
N ARG A 58 15.63 -14.13 -12.83
CA ARG A 58 15.96 -15.56 -12.75
C ARG A 58 15.96 -16.11 -11.33
N GLU A 59 16.42 -15.32 -10.36
CA GLU A 59 16.53 -15.75 -8.97
C GLU A 59 15.22 -15.58 -8.19
N VAL A 60 14.57 -14.42 -8.33
CA VAL A 60 13.38 -14.03 -7.57
C VAL A 60 12.09 -14.51 -8.23
N GLY A 61 12.13 -14.78 -9.54
CA GLY A 61 10.98 -15.13 -10.36
C GLY A 61 10.21 -13.90 -10.86
N VAL A 62 8.97 -14.14 -11.33
CA VAL A 62 8.05 -13.12 -11.85
C VAL A 62 7.16 -12.52 -10.75
N LEU A 63 6.23 -11.63 -11.12
CA LEU A 63 5.18 -11.13 -10.22
C LEU A 63 4.27 -12.29 -9.76
N ASP A 64 3.76 -12.20 -8.53
CA ASP A 64 2.84 -13.20 -8.00
C ASP A 64 1.44 -13.02 -8.64
N PRO A 65 0.93 -14.00 -9.42
CA PRO A 65 -0.34 -13.88 -10.13
C PRO A 65 -1.55 -13.81 -9.22
N GLY A 66 -1.39 -14.06 -7.91
CA GLY A 66 -2.44 -13.86 -6.92
C GLY A 66 -2.75 -12.40 -6.60
N PHE A 67 -1.96 -11.44 -7.10
CA PHE A 67 -2.31 -10.01 -7.09
C PHE A 67 -2.90 -9.63 -8.45
N PHE A 68 -4.15 -9.17 -8.47
CA PHE A 68 -4.76 -8.64 -9.70
C PHE A 68 -4.28 -7.22 -10.01
N LEU A 69 -4.39 -6.33 -9.01
CA LEU A 69 -3.87 -4.98 -9.05
C LEU A 69 -3.57 -4.52 -7.62
N TYR A 70 -2.56 -3.65 -7.49
CA TYR A 70 -2.02 -3.17 -6.22
C TYR A 70 -1.28 -4.24 -5.42
N PHE A 71 -0.28 -3.81 -4.65
CA PHE A 71 0.57 -4.64 -3.78
C PHE A 71 1.47 -5.67 -4.48
N ASP A 72 1.44 -5.76 -5.80
CA ASP A 72 2.31 -6.57 -6.65
C ASP A 72 3.75 -6.01 -6.72
N ASP A 73 3.92 -4.71 -7.01
CA ASP A 73 5.22 -4.04 -6.98
C ASP A 73 5.94 -4.20 -5.62
N PRO A 74 5.32 -3.86 -4.47
CA PRO A 74 5.95 -4.01 -3.16
C PRO A 74 6.19 -5.48 -2.79
N ASP A 75 5.33 -6.42 -3.22
CA ASP A 75 5.59 -7.86 -3.04
C ASP A 75 6.89 -8.26 -3.73
N TYR A 76 7.04 -7.85 -4.99
CA TYR A 76 8.22 -8.16 -5.77
C TYR A 76 9.48 -7.55 -5.16
N CYS A 77 9.43 -6.25 -4.82
CA CYS A 77 10.55 -5.56 -4.18
C CYS A 77 10.93 -6.21 -2.84
N LEU A 78 9.96 -6.64 -2.03
CA LEU A 78 10.25 -7.32 -0.77
C LEU A 78 10.88 -8.70 -0.99
N ARG A 79 10.41 -9.48 -1.98
CA ARG A 79 11.05 -10.75 -2.35
C ARG A 79 12.49 -10.54 -2.84
N ALA A 80 12.71 -9.55 -3.71
CA ALA A 80 14.04 -9.22 -4.19
C ALA A 80 14.99 -8.83 -3.05
N ARG A 81 14.53 -8.00 -2.11
CA ARG A 81 15.32 -7.63 -0.93
C ARG A 81 15.60 -8.81 0.01
N LYS A 82 14.65 -9.74 0.17
CA LYS A 82 14.87 -10.99 0.92
C LYS A 82 15.92 -11.89 0.27
N ALA A 83 16.07 -11.82 -1.05
CA ALA A 83 17.14 -12.47 -1.82
C ALA A 83 18.45 -11.64 -1.89
N GLY A 84 18.59 -10.58 -1.08
CA GLY A 84 19.81 -9.78 -1.01
C GLY A 84 19.96 -8.68 -2.07
N TRP A 85 18.97 -8.50 -2.95
CA TRP A 85 18.99 -7.43 -3.94
C TRP A 85 18.57 -6.08 -3.36
N THR A 86 19.09 -4.99 -3.92
CA THR A 86 18.76 -3.63 -3.49
C THR A 86 17.82 -2.95 -4.50
N VAL A 87 16.76 -2.32 -3.99
CA VAL A 87 15.96 -1.38 -4.79
C VAL A 87 16.66 -0.03 -4.77
N ARG A 88 17.04 0.49 -5.94
CA ARG A 88 17.69 1.80 -6.08
C ARG A 88 16.81 2.72 -6.92
N ASN A 89 16.60 3.92 -6.43
CA ASN A 89 16.01 5.02 -7.20
C ASN A 89 17.15 5.85 -7.81
N GLU A 90 17.06 6.11 -9.11
CA GLU A 90 18.02 6.92 -9.87
C GLU A 90 17.30 8.19 -10.37
N PRO A 91 17.43 9.33 -9.66
CA PRO A 91 16.70 10.57 -10.00
C PRO A 91 17.05 11.16 -11.36
N ALA A 92 18.22 10.84 -11.90
CA ALA A 92 18.61 11.22 -13.26
C ALA A 92 17.76 10.51 -14.34
N ALA A 93 17.24 9.31 -14.05
CA ALA A 93 16.34 8.58 -14.94
C ALA A 93 14.90 9.11 -14.79
N ARG A 94 14.54 10.10 -15.62
CA ARG A 94 13.22 10.76 -15.56
C ARG A 94 12.29 10.23 -16.65
N VAL A 95 11.15 9.69 -16.22
CA VAL A 95 10.04 9.32 -17.11
C VAL A 95 8.78 10.07 -16.66
N VAL A 96 8.12 10.72 -17.62
CA VAL A 96 6.85 11.41 -17.38
C VAL A 96 5.70 10.44 -17.58
N HIS A 97 5.08 10.02 -16.48
CA HIS A 97 3.86 9.23 -16.54
C HIS A 97 2.65 10.17 -16.70
N LEU A 98 2.17 10.34 -17.94
CA LEU A 98 0.94 11.09 -18.25
C LEU A 98 -0.26 10.39 -17.58
N ARG A 99 -0.64 10.82 -16.38
CA ARG A 99 -1.82 10.30 -15.66
C ARG A 99 -3.08 10.88 -16.31
N GLY A 100 -3.93 10.06 -16.93
CA GLY A 100 -5.20 10.63 -17.43
C GLY A 100 -6.21 9.79 -18.23
N ARG A 101 -6.21 8.45 -18.24
CA ARG A 101 -7.31 7.73 -18.95
C ARG A 101 -7.82 6.43 -18.35
N SER A 102 -7.04 5.70 -17.55
CA SER A 102 -7.36 4.30 -17.19
C SER A 102 -7.54 4.02 -15.70
N ASN A 103 -7.47 5.02 -14.82
CA ASN A 103 -7.63 4.77 -13.38
C ASN A 103 -8.49 5.84 -12.71
N PRO A 104 -9.75 5.54 -12.34
CA PRO A 104 -10.55 6.45 -11.54
C PRO A 104 -10.03 6.56 -10.09
N ALA A 105 -8.94 5.90 -9.67
CA ALA A 105 -8.47 5.93 -8.27
C ALA A 105 -8.30 7.35 -7.67
N LYS A 106 -7.85 8.34 -8.46
CA LYS A 106 -7.78 9.75 -7.99
C LYS A 106 -9.14 10.44 -8.03
N GLU A 107 -9.99 10.11 -9.01
CA GLU A 107 -11.38 10.58 -9.11
C GLU A 107 -12.23 10.03 -7.95
N LEU A 108 -12.13 8.73 -7.66
CA LEU A 108 -12.67 7.98 -6.53
C LEU A 108 -12.17 8.56 -5.20
N ALA A 109 -10.86 8.82 -5.06
CA ALA A 109 -10.30 9.45 -3.87
C ALA A 109 -10.81 10.89 -3.69
N ARG A 110 -11.01 11.63 -4.79
CA ARG A 110 -11.63 12.98 -4.80
C ARG A 110 -13.14 12.92 -4.50
N GLN A 111 -13.81 11.85 -4.89
CA GLN A 111 -15.24 11.59 -4.70
C GLN A 111 -15.55 10.79 -3.41
N LYS A 112 -14.55 10.40 -2.61
CA LYS A 112 -14.65 9.50 -1.44
C LYS A 112 -15.30 8.13 -1.72
N LYS A 113 -15.41 7.76 -3.00
CA LYS A 113 -16.10 6.55 -3.44
C LYS A 113 -15.28 5.32 -3.06
N ARG A 114 -15.98 4.28 -2.61
CA ARG A 114 -15.43 3.00 -2.13
C ARG A 114 -14.33 2.49 -3.08
N ARG A 115 -13.18 2.07 -2.52
CA ARG A 115 -12.13 1.41 -3.31
C ARG A 115 -12.65 0.05 -3.80
N PRO A 116 -12.23 -0.38 -4.99
CA PRO A 116 -12.69 -1.67 -5.51
C PRO A 116 -12.22 -2.82 -4.61
N TRP A 117 -12.98 -3.92 -4.59
CA TRP A 117 -12.76 -5.06 -3.69
C TRP A 117 -11.33 -5.63 -3.82
N TYR A 118 -10.78 -5.66 -5.05
CA TYR A 118 -9.47 -6.22 -5.33
C TYR A 118 -8.33 -5.45 -4.65
N HIS A 119 -8.50 -4.16 -4.34
CA HIS A 119 -7.51 -3.41 -3.54
C HIS A 119 -7.38 -4.01 -2.14
N TYR A 120 -8.50 -4.35 -1.49
CA TYR A 120 -8.50 -4.94 -0.15
C TYR A 120 -8.10 -6.41 -0.17
N ALA A 121 -8.48 -7.17 -1.21
CA ALA A 121 -8.00 -8.53 -1.42
C ALA A 121 -6.47 -8.59 -1.57
N SER A 122 -5.90 -7.74 -2.44
CA SER A 122 -4.44 -7.61 -2.61
C SER A 122 -3.75 -7.19 -1.30
N ARG A 123 -4.34 -6.25 -0.54
CA ARG A 123 -3.83 -5.87 0.79
C ARG A 123 -3.80 -7.06 1.75
N ALA A 124 -4.89 -7.82 1.85
CA ALA A 124 -4.99 -8.98 2.73
C ALA A 124 -3.94 -10.03 2.39
N ARG A 125 -3.77 -10.33 1.09
CA ARG A 125 -2.73 -11.22 0.56
C ARG A 125 -1.34 -10.76 0.96
N TYR A 126 -1.01 -9.47 0.76
CA TYR A 126 0.31 -8.93 1.08
C TYR A 126 0.68 -9.13 2.55
N TYR A 127 -0.20 -8.74 3.47
CA TYR A 127 0.06 -8.90 4.91
C TYR A 127 0.14 -10.37 5.30
N ALA A 128 -0.75 -11.23 4.81
CA ALA A 128 -0.71 -12.65 5.11
C ALA A 128 0.56 -13.32 4.58
N LYS A 129 0.96 -13.01 3.34
CA LYS A 129 2.14 -13.59 2.67
C LYS A 129 3.45 -13.20 3.36
N HIS A 130 3.59 -11.95 3.80
CA HIS A 130 4.87 -11.44 4.32
C HIS A 130 4.96 -11.33 5.83
N ARG A 131 3.82 -11.33 6.54
CA ARG A 131 3.75 -11.15 8.00
C ARG A 131 2.84 -12.18 8.68
N GLY A 132 2.32 -13.14 7.94
CA GLY A 132 1.41 -14.17 8.46
C GLY A 132 0.03 -13.62 8.83
N ARG A 133 -0.84 -14.51 9.32
CA ARG A 133 -2.22 -14.17 9.73
C ARG A 133 -2.25 -13.17 10.89
N LEU A 134 -1.30 -13.27 11.82
CA LEU A 134 -1.15 -12.32 12.92
C LEU A 134 -0.77 -10.93 12.41
N GLY A 135 0.06 -10.83 11.37
CA GLY A 135 0.39 -9.56 10.74
C GLY A 135 -0.81 -8.89 10.06
N LEU A 136 -1.67 -9.68 9.41
CA LEU A 136 -2.93 -9.19 8.84
C LEU A 136 -3.90 -8.72 9.93
N LEU A 137 -4.07 -9.52 11.00
CA LEU A 137 -4.90 -9.14 12.14
C LEU A 137 -4.40 -7.83 12.77
N ALA A 138 -3.09 -7.73 13.03
CA ALA A 138 -2.48 -6.52 13.57
C ALA A 138 -2.73 -5.32 12.64
N ALA A 139 -2.61 -5.48 11.32
CA ALA A 139 -2.89 -4.41 10.38
C ALA A 139 -4.35 -3.93 10.41
N ASN A 140 -5.31 -4.86 10.54
CA ASN A 140 -6.74 -4.54 10.65
C ASN A 140 -7.09 -3.89 11.98
N VAL A 141 -6.52 -4.37 13.09
CA VAL A 141 -6.67 -3.76 14.42
C VAL A 141 -6.07 -2.36 14.44
N CYS A 142 -4.84 -2.19 13.94
CA CYS A 142 -4.19 -0.88 13.83
C CYS A 142 -5.04 0.11 13.02
N TRP A 143 -5.58 -0.32 11.87
CA TRP A 143 -6.50 0.50 11.08
C TRP A 143 -7.75 0.88 11.87
N THR A 144 -8.39 -0.09 12.54
CA THR A 144 -9.64 0.12 13.30
C THR A 144 -9.45 1.08 14.46
N VAL A 145 -8.33 0.94 15.20
CA VAL A 145 -7.94 1.87 16.27
C VAL A 145 -7.72 3.27 15.71
N GLY A 146 -6.99 3.40 14.60
CA GLY A 146 -6.78 4.69 13.94
C GLY A 146 -8.09 5.34 13.49
N HIS A 147 -9.01 4.55 12.94
CA HIS A 147 -10.34 5.01 12.54
C HIS A 147 -11.17 5.49 13.75
N GLY A 148 -11.13 4.75 14.86
CA GLY A 148 -11.77 5.18 16.11
C GLY A 148 -11.25 6.52 16.63
N LEU A 149 -9.92 6.74 16.57
CA LEU A 149 -9.31 8.02 16.91
C LEU A 149 -9.76 9.15 15.97
N ALA A 150 -9.90 8.88 14.67
CA ALA A 150 -10.42 9.84 13.71
C ALA A 150 -11.89 10.20 13.99
N LEU A 151 -12.73 9.24 14.36
CA LEU A 151 -14.11 9.48 14.77
C LEU A 151 -14.20 10.30 16.06
N LEU A 152 -13.38 9.97 17.07
CA LEU A 152 -13.29 10.75 18.31
C LEU A 152 -12.90 12.20 18.01
N ARG A 153 -11.90 12.42 17.13
CA ARG A 153 -11.49 13.76 16.69
C ARG A 153 -12.64 14.52 16.02
N ARG A 154 -13.49 13.84 15.25
CA ARG A 154 -14.67 14.44 14.61
C ARG A 154 -15.69 14.91 15.64
N VAL A 155 -15.94 14.10 16.69
CA VAL A 155 -16.83 14.46 17.80
C VAL A 155 -16.29 15.65 18.58
N LEU A 156 -14.98 15.72 18.77
CA LEU A 156 -14.28 16.84 19.42
C LEU A 156 -14.12 18.09 18.53
N GLY A 157 -14.83 18.19 17.40
CA GLY A 157 -14.83 19.36 16.52
C GLY A 157 -13.62 19.47 15.56
N GLY A 158 -12.75 18.46 15.54
CA GLY A 158 -11.62 18.40 14.61
C GLY A 158 -12.02 17.88 13.22
N LYS A 159 -11.23 18.23 12.20
CA LYS A 159 -11.37 17.65 10.85
C LYS A 159 -10.62 16.31 10.80
N PRO A 160 -11.30 15.14 10.68
CA PRO A 160 -10.63 13.85 10.49
C PRO A 160 -10.07 13.72 9.07
N PRO A 161 -9.12 12.78 8.83
CA PRO A 161 -8.73 12.43 7.47
C PRO A 161 -9.93 11.92 6.66
N PRO A 162 -9.92 12.09 5.33
CA PRO A 162 -10.96 11.52 4.48
C PRO A 162 -10.86 9.99 4.49
N ALA A 163 -11.87 9.32 5.03
CA ALA A 163 -12.06 7.88 4.91
C ALA A 163 -12.93 7.57 3.68
N CYS A 164 -12.68 6.45 3.01
CA CYS A 164 -13.53 5.99 1.91
C CYS A 164 -14.84 5.42 2.46
N GLU A 165 -15.91 5.46 1.66
CA GLU A 165 -17.15 4.76 2.02
C GLU A 165 -16.90 3.27 2.28
N ARG A 166 -17.48 2.74 3.37
CA ARG A 166 -17.43 1.33 3.80
C ARG A 166 -16.03 0.75 4.08
N GLU A 167 -15.00 1.60 4.17
CA GLU A 167 -13.61 1.15 4.40
C GLU A 167 -13.45 0.30 5.68
N ALA A 168 -14.19 0.62 6.75
CA ALA A 168 -14.17 -0.15 8.00
C ALA A 168 -14.66 -1.60 7.84
N ARG A 169 -15.55 -1.85 6.89
CA ARG A 169 -15.98 -3.21 6.53
C ARG A 169 -14.97 -3.85 5.59
N ASP A 170 -14.53 -3.11 4.58
CA ASP A 170 -13.69 -3.64 3.50
C ASP A 170 -12.26 -3.98 3.96
N ILE A 171 -11.77 -3.40 5.06
CA ILE A 171 -10.47 -3.78 5.63
C ILE A 171 -10.41 -5.27 6.05
N TRP A 172 -11.56 -5.89 6.27
CA TRP A 172 -11.72 -7.30 6.64
C TRP A 172 -11.93 -8.23 5.44
N THR A 173 -11.92 -7.72 4.21
CA THR A 173 -11.98 -8.53 2.99
C THR A 173 -10.92 -9.63 3.02
N ASN A 174 -11.33 -10.86 2.67
CA ASN A 174 -10.48 -12.05 2.62
C ASN A 174 -9.75 -12.37 3.94
N PHE A 175 -10.17 -11.87 5.10
CA PHE A 175 -9.49 -12.16 6.38
C PHE A 175 -9.35 -13.67 6.67
N TRP A 176 -10.39 -14.45 6.37
CA TRP A 176 -10.39 -15.89 6.59
C TRP A 176 -9.61 -16.69 5.54
N ASN A 177 -9.55 -16.17 4.30
CA ASN A 177 -8.83 -16.77 3.18
C ASN A 177 -8.02 -15.70 2.40
N PRO A 178 -6.93 -15.17 2.99
CA PRO A 178 -6.21 -14.04 2.40
C PRO A 178 -5.40 -14.41 1.15
N MET A 179 -5.19 -15.70 0.92
CA MET A 179 -4.45 -16.22 -0.24
C MET A 179 -5.38 -16.64 -1.38
N ALA A 180 -6.69 -16.39 -1.26
CA ALA A 180 -7.66 -16.65 -2.32
C ALA A 180 -7.19 -16.04 -3.66
N PRO A 181 -7.41 -16.75 -4.78
CA PRO A 181 -7.09 -16.20 -6.08
C PRO A 181 -7.95 -14.95 -6.36
N PRO A 182 -7.46 -14.02 -7.19
CA PRO A 182 -8.24 -12.86 -7.56
C PRO A 182 -9.46 -13.29 -8.38
N ASP A 183 -10.64 -13.16 -7.76
CA ASP A 183 -11.94 -13.42 -8.40
C ASP A 183 -12.33 -12.23 -9.30
N ARG A 184 -12.24 -12.39 -10.62
CA ARG A 184 -12.57 -11.31 -11.57
C ARG A 184 -14.08 -10.97 -11.63
N GLY A 185 -14.94 -11.62 -10.85
CA GLY A 185 -16.40 -11.56 -10.98
C GLY A 185 -17.19 -10.65 -10.02
N GLN A 186 -16.56 -9.90 -9.12
CA GLN A 186 -17.28 -9.15 -8.05
C GLN A 186 -17.48 -7.64 -8.27
N ASP A 187 -17.31 -7.14 -9.50
CA ASP A 187 -17.52 -5.72 -9.83
C ASP A 187 -18.97 -5.38 -10.29
N GLY A 188 -19.96 -6.15 -9.80
CA GLY A 188 -21.41 -5.90 -10.00
C GLY A 188 -22.04 -5.09 -8.88
#